data_AF-A0A0F2PI78-F1
#
_entry.id   AF-A0A0F2PI78-F1
#
_cell.length_a   1.000
_cell.length_b   1.000
_cell.length_c   1.000
_cell.angle_alpha   90.00
_cell.angle_beta   90.00
_cell.angle_gamma   90.00
#
_symmetry.space_group_name_H-M   'P 1'
#
loop_
_entity.id
_entity.type
_entity.pdbx_description
1 polymer ?
#
loop_
_entity_poly.entity_id
_entity_poly.type
_entity_poly.pdbx_seq_one_letter_code
_entity_poly.pdbx_strand_id
1 'polypeptide(L)' 'MKAIVSVTLDDMFVIHDVKVVEGQNGLFVAMPSRKTPSGEFRDIAHPINSSAREIIQSAVLDAYTEAL' A
#
# COMPACT_ATOMS: atom_id res chain seq x y z
N MET A 1 7.53 -9.49 2.97
CA MET A 1 6.08 -9.18 2.98
C MET A 1 5.51 -9.66 4.30
N LYS A 2 4.66 -8.87 4.95
CA LYS A 2 4.07 -9.17 6.27
C LYS A 2 2.55 -9.35 6.21
N ALA A 3 1.86 -8.53 5.43
CA ALA A 3 0.40 -8.62 5.24
C ALA A 3 -0.03 -8.20 3.83
N ILE A 4 -1.21 -8.65 3.43
CA ILE A 4 -1.96 -8.16 2.26
C ILE A 4 -3.17 -7.40 2.79
N VAL A 5 -3.42 -6.21 2.23
CA VAL A 5 -4.36 -5.22 2.74
C VAL A 5 -5.27 -4.76 1.61
N SER A 6 -6.52 -4.47 1.95
CA SER A 6 -7.43 -3.71 1.09
C SER A 6 -7.74 -2.38 1.77
N VAL A 7 -7.74 -1.29 1.00
CA VAL A 7 -8.02 0.06 1.48
C VAL A 7 -9.28 0.58 0.80
N THR A 8 -10.25 1.01 1.61
CA THR A 8 -11.45 1.70 1.11
C THR A 8 -11.25 3.20 1.27
N LEU A 9 -11.39 3.95 0.19
CA LEU A 9 -11.32 5.40 0.13
C LEU A 9 -12.72 5.97 0.11
N ASP A 10 -13.00 6.86 1.06
CA ASP A 10 -14.26 7.59 1.23
C ASP A 10 -15.52 6.72 1.11
N ASP A 11 -15.48 5.46 1.59
CA ASP A 11 -16.57 4.47 1.47
C ASP A 11 -17.09 4.23 0.04
N MET A 12 -16.31 4.61 -0.98
CA MET A 12 -16.74 4.64 -2.38
C MET A 12 -15.84 3.85 -3.30
N PHE A 13 -14.55 3.68 -2.96
CA PHE A 13 -13.58 3.06 -3.85
C PHE A 13 -12.63 2.16 -3.09
N VAL A 14 -12.45 0.91 -3.56
CA VAL A 14 -11.54 -0.05 -2.90
C VAL A 14 -10.31 -0.32 -3.75
N ILE A 15 -9.16 -0.32 -3.10
CA ILE A 15 -7.87 -0.75 -3.66
C ILE A 15 -7.47 -2.04 -2.97
N HIS A 16 -7.41 -3.12 -3.75
CA HIS A 16 -6.92 -4.42 -3.28
C HIS A 16 -5.40 -4.56 -3.51
N ASP A 17 -4.82 -5.61 -2.94
CA ASP A 17 -3.42 -6.00 -3.11
C ASP A 17 -2.38 -4.95 -2.67
N VAL A 18 -2.75 -4.07 -1.74
CA VAL A 18 -1.80 -3.26 -0.97
C VAL A 18 -1.05 -4.18 -0.02
N LYS A 19 0.23 -3.91 0.24
CA LYS A 19 1.09 -4.82 1.04
C LYS A 19 1.79 -4.06 2.15
N VAL A 20 1.84 -4.66 3.34
CA VAL A 20 2.79 -4.27 4.39
C VAL A 20 4.08 -5.04 4.17
N VAL A 21 5.20 -4.32 4.08
CA VAL A 21 6.51 -4.88 3.80
C VAL A 21 7.50 -4.39 4.84
N GLU A 22 8.36 -5.29 5.33
CA GLU A 22 9.50 -4.95 6.17
C GLU A 22 10.71 -4.73 5.27
N GLY A 23 11.21 -3.49 5.25
CA GLY A 23 12.46 -3.11 4.59
C GLY A 23 13.57 -2.89 5.61
N GLN A 24 14.72 -2.42 5.13
CA GLN A 24 15.88 -2.15 5.99
C GLN A 24 15.62 -1.04 7.03
N ASN A 25 14.74 -0.09 6.71
CA ASN A 25 14.38 1.06 7.56
C ASN A 25 13.04 0.85 8.29
N GLY A 26 12.59 -0.39 8.45
CA GLY A 26 11.33 -0.72 9.11
C GLY A 26 10.17 -1.01 8.15
N LEU A 27 8.95 -0.98 8.68
CA LEU A 27 7.74 -1.29 7.95
C LEU A 27 7.35 -0.15 7.00
N PHE A 28 6.90 -0.50 5.81
CA PHE A 28 6.34 0.44 4.83
C PHE A 28 5.20 -0.21 4.04
N VAL A 29 4.42 0.64 3.37
CA VAL A 29 3.27 0.21 2.56
C VAL A 29 3.65 0.24 1.08
N ALA A 30 3.56 -0.90 0.43
CA ALA A 30 3.75 -1.05 -1.01
C ALA A 30 2.40 -1.10 -1.71
N MET A 31 2.24 -0.27 -2.74
CA MET A 31 1.05 -0.21 -3.57
C MET A 31 0.92 -1.48 -4.46
N PRO A 32 -0.29 -1.81 -4.93
CA PRO A 32 -0.48 -2.89 -5.88
C PRO A 32 0.25 -2.58 -7.18
N SER A 33 1.07 -3.50 -7.66
CA SER A 33 1.88 -3.34 -8.87
C SER A 33 1.74 -4.53 -9.81
N ARG A 34 1.91 -4.27 -11.11
CA ARG A 34 1.95 -5.29 -12.16
C ARG A 34 3.24 -5.17 -12.96
N LYS A 35 3.73 -6.33 -13.39
CA LYS A 35 4.87 -6.41 -14.31
C LYS A 35 4.39 -6.06 -15.71
N THR A 36 5.03 -5.09 -16.35
CA THR A 36 4.79 -4.71 -17.74
C THR A 36 5.39 -5.75 -18.69
N PRO A 37 5.01 -5.76 -19.98
CA PRO A 37 5.66 -6.59 -20.98
C PRO A 37 7.17 -6.31 -21.13
N SER A 38 7.62 -5.08 -20.83
CA SER A 38 9.05 -4.73 -20.79
C SER A 38 9.80 -5.31 -19.59
N GLY A 39 9.08 -5.88 -18.62
CA GLY A 39 9.64 -6.52 -17.43
C GLY A 39 9.73 -5.62 -16.20
N GLU A 40 9.39 -4.34 -16.32
CA GLU A 40 9.36 -3.37 -15.23
C GLU A 40 8.11 -3.55 -14.37
N PHE A 41 8.19 -3.23 -13.08
CA PHE A 41 7.01 -3.17 -12.23
C PHE A 41 6.47 -1.75 -12.21
N ARG A 42 5.16 -1.61 -12.43
CA ARG A 42 4.46 -0.34 -12.29
C ARG A 42 3.30 -0.49 -11.34
N ASP A 43 3.14 0.50 -10.48
CA ASP A 43 1.99 0.59 -9.59
C ASP A 43 0.72 0.76 -10.42
N ILE A 44 -0.28 -0.06 -10.11
CA ILE A 44 -1.62 -0.02 -10.70
C ILE A 44 -2.39 1.16 -10.11
N ALA A 45 -2.25 1.38 -8.80
CA ALA A 45 -2.81 2.50 -8.07
C ALA A 45 -1.69 3.09 -7.19
N HIS A 46 -1.53 4.41 -7.20
CA HIS A 46 -0.54 5.08 -6.35
C HIS A 46 -1.00 6.49 -5.99
N PRO A 47 -0.66 6.98 -4.78
CA PRO A 47 -0.87 8.38 -4.43
C PRO A 47 -0.02 9.29 -5.31
N ILE A 48 -0.60 10.40 -5.78
CA ILE A 48 0.07 11.39 -6.65
C ILE A 48 1.09 12.21 -5.86
N ASN A 49 0.83 12.50 -4.58
CA ASN A 49 1.66 13.36 -3.75
C ASN A 49 1.99 12.72 -2.39
N SER A 50 2.94 13.31 -1.67
CA SER A 50 3.42 12.80 -0.37
C SER A 50 2.33 12.79 0.70
N SER A 51 1.48 13.82 0.76
CA SER A 51 0.40 13.90 1.73
C SER A 51 -0.58 12.74 1.60
N ALA A 52 -1.01 12.41 0.38
CA ALA A 52 -1.87 11.25 0.14
C ALA A 52 -1.16 9.92 0.47
N ARG A 53 0.16 9.84 0.23
CA ARG A 53 0.96 8.67 0.61
C ARG A 53 1.01 8.48 2.13
N GLU A 54 1.24 9.56 2.87
CA GLU A 54 1.30 9.53 4.33
C GLU A 54 -0.03 9.08 4.93
N ILE A 55 -1.16 9.61 4.43
CA ILE A 55 -2.50 9.21 4.88
C ILE A 55 -2.71 7.70 4.72
N ILE A 56 -2.44 7.15 3.53
CA ILE A 56 -2.61 5.72 3.27
C ILE A 56 -1.63 4.90 4.12
N GLN A 57 -0.37 5.33 4.22
CA GLN A 57 0.65 4.59 4.94
C GLN A 57 0.34 4.51 6.44
N SER A 58 0.00 5.63 7.07
CA SER A 58 -0.38 5.66 8.49
C SER A 58 -1.59 4.79 8.75
N ALA A 59 -2.68 4.98 7.99
CA ALA A 59 -3.91 4.21 8.19
C ALA A 59 -3.68 2.69 8.08
N VAL A 60 -2.87 2.25 7.12
CA VAL A 60 -2.56 0.82 6.95
C VAL A 60 -1.64 0.28 8.04
N LEU A 61 -0.60 1.03 8.44
CA LEU A 61 0.33 0.57 9.47
C LEU A 61 -0.31 0.56 10.86
N ASP A 62 -1.17 1.53 11.15
CA ASP A 62 -1.94 1.60 12.40
C ASP A 62 -2.88 0.40 12.49
N ALA A 63 -3.70 0.14 11.45
CA ALA A 63 -4.58 -1.02 11.39
C ALA A 63 -3.83 -2.36 11.44
N TYR A 64 -2.66 -2.45 10.80
CA TYR A 64 -1.79 -3.63 10.90
C TYR A 64 -1.30 -3.85 12.34
N THR A 65 -0.96 -2.78 13.06
CA THR A 65 -0.46 -2.86 14.44
C THR A 65 -1.58 -3.23 15.42
N GLU A 66 -2.79 -2.71 15.23
CA GLU A 66 -3.97 -3.05 16.04
C GLU A 66 -4.43 -4.52 15.87
N ALA A 67 -4.17 -5.11 14.70
CA ALA A 67 -4.55 -6.48 14.40
C ALA A 67 -3.54 -7.54 14.89
N LEU A 68 -2.38 -7.13 15.40
CA LEU A 68 -1.37 -8.02 16.00
C LEU A 68 -1.72 -8.38 17.45
#